data_AF-A0A0S2HZ95-F1
#
_entry.id   AF-A0A0S2HZ95-F1
#
_cell.length_a   1.000
_cell.length_b   1.000
_cell.length_c   1.000
_cell.angle_alpha   90.00
_cell.angle_beta   90.00
_cell.angle_gamma   90.00
#
_symmetry.space_group_name_H-M   'P 1'
#
loop_
_entity.id
_entity.type
_entity.pdbx_description
1 polymer ?
#
loop_
_entity_poly.entity_id
_entity_poly.type
_entity_poly.pdbx_seq_one_letter_code
_entity_poly.pdbx_strand_id
1 'polypeptide(L)' 'MFYVELFNFHLPELFPFWTKRHIILFRPIFNMADMAITSGIVYLLLFR' A
#
# COMPACT_ATOMS: atom_id res chain seq x y z
N MET A 1 -7.62 -11.96 -7.10
CA MET A 1 -7.68 -10.53 -6.79
C MET A 1 -7.16 -10.35 -5.37
N PHE A 2 -6.06 -9.63 -5.23
CA PHE A 2 -5.34 -9.42 -3.99
C PHE A 2 -5.63 -8.01 -3.47
N TYR A 3 -6.04 -7.91 -2.21
CA TYR A 3 -6.20 -6.64 -1.52
C TYR A 3 -4.91 -6.35 -0.77
N VAL A 4 -4.18 -5.36 -1.24
CA VAL A 4 -2.94 -4.92 -0.57
C VAL A 4 -3.25 -3.59 0.08
N GLU A 5 -2.98 -3.47 1.38
CA GLU A 5 -3.04 -2.17 2.06
C GLU A 5 -1.62 -1.60 2.09
N LEU A 6 -1.30 -0.71 1.14
CA LEU A 6 0.07 -0.16 1.06
C LEU A 6 0.38 0.77 2.25
N PHE A 7 -0.64 1.44 2.77
CA PHE A 7 -0.48 2.43 3.82
C PHE A 7 -1.64 2.37 4.79
N ASN A 8 -1.35 1.86 5.99
CA ASN A 8 -2.30 1.79 7.09
C ASN A 8 -1.70 2.50 8.29
N PHE A 9 -2.18 3.71 8.55
CA PHE A 9 -1.70 4.55 9.64
C PHE A 9 -2.74 4.63 10.76
N HIS A 10 -2.26 4.45 11.99
CA HIS A 10 -3.01 4.75 13.20
C HIS A 10 -2.54 6.10 13.71
N LEU A 11 -3.45 7.07 13.75
CA LEU A 11 -3.13 8.38 14.30
C LEU A 11 -2.94 8.28 15.82
N PRO A 12 -1.81 8.75 16.37
CA PRO A 12 -1.58 8.79 17.81
C PRO A 12 -2.53 9.79 18.48
N GLU A 13 -2.93 9.52 19.72
CA GLU A 13 -3.91 10.33 20.47
C GLU A 13 -3.50 11.80 20.65
N LEU A 14 -2.20 12.10 20.52
CA LEU A 14 -1.65 13.45 20.67
C LEU A 14 -1.91 14.38 19.46
N PHE A 15 -2.51 13.88 18.37
CA PHE A 15 -2.87 14.71 17.21
C PHE A 15 -4.16 15.51 17.47
N PRO A 16 -4.14 16.86 17.43
CA PRO A 16 -5.22 17.70 17.98
C PRO A 16 -6.53 17.71 17.18
N PHE A 17 -6.57 17.18 15.95
CA PHE A 17 -7.75 17.27 15.07
C PHE A 17 -8.35 15.92 14.63
N TRP A 18 -7.61 14.81 14.71
CA TRP A 18 -8.03 13.51 14.17
C TRP A 18 -7.71 12.35 15.12
N THR A 19 -8.16 12.45 16.37
CA THR A 19 -8.04 11.39 17.38
C THR A 19 -8.66 10.07 16.88
N LYS A 20 -7.90 8.96 16.94
CA LYS A 20 -8.35 7.56 16.78
C LYS A 20 -8.93 7.16 15.41
N ARG A 21 -8.63 7.88 14.33
CA ARG A 21 -9.02 7.43 12.98
C ARG A 21 -7.96 6.51 12.38
N HIS A 22 -8.38 5.32 11.99
CA HIS A 22 -7.64 4.44 11.08
C HIS A 22 -7.69 5.08 9.70
N ILE A 23 -6.54 5.53 9.19
CA ILE A 23 -6.46 6.09 7.84
C ILE A 23 -5.81 5.04 6.96
N ILE A 24 -6.59 4.55 5.99
CA ILE A 24 -6.07 3.73 4.90
C ILE A 24 -6.01 4.63 3.66
N LEU A 25 -4.80 4.96 3.21
CA LEU A 25 -4.59 5.90 2.11
C LEU A 25 -4.83 5.26 0.74
N PHE A 26 -4.58 3.95 0.59
CA PHE A 26 -4.70 3.27 -0.70
C PHE A 26 -4.95 1.77 -0.51
N ARG A 27 -6.04 1.27 -1.08
CA ARG A 27 -6.40 -0.17 -1.14
C ARG A 27 -6.41 -0.67 -2.59
N PRO A 28 -5.24 -0.82 -3.23
CA PRO A 28 -5.18 -1.33 -4.57
C PRO A 28 -5.63 -2.78 -4.61
N ILE A 29 -6.42 -3.06 -5.64
CA ILE A 29 -6.87 -4.41 -5.97
C ILE A 29 -5.99 -4.86 -7.12
N PHE A 30 -5.08 -5.79 -6.84
CA PHE A 30 -4.19 -6.33 -7.86
C PHE A 30 -4.72 -7.66 -8.38
N ASN A 31 -4.61 -7.89 -9.69
CA ASN A 31 -4.71 -9.24 -10.21
C ASN A 31 -3.32 -9.90 -10.26
N MET A 32 -3.28 -11.21 -10.43
CA MET A 32 -2.03 -11.96 -10.51
C MET A 32 -1.16 -11.50 -11.69
N ALA A 33 -1.80 -11.08 -12.79
CA ALA A 33 -1.11 -10.52 -13.96
C ALA A 33 -0.38 -9.22 -13.63
N ASP A 34 -1.04 -8.29 -12.92
CA ASP A 34 -0.46 -6.99 -12.56
C ASP A 34 0.71 -7.15 -11.57
N MET A 35 0.62 -8.12 -10.65
CA MET A 35 1.72 -8.46 -9.74
C MET A 35 2.94 -9.00 -10.50
N ALA A 36 2.74 -9.87 -11.49
CA ALA A 36 3.83 -10.42 -12.30
C ALA A 36 4.53 -9.34 -13.14
N ILE A 37 3.77 -8.39 -13.70
CA ILE A 37 4.34 -7.25 -14.44
C ILE A 37 5.12 -6.34 -13.49
N THR A 38 4.53 -5.99 -12.34
CA THR A 38 5.16 -5.10 -11.35
C THR A 38 6.46 -5.70 -10.81
N SER A 39 6.47 -7.00 -10.46
CA SER A 39 7.69 -7.67 -9.98
C SER A 39 8.76 -7.77 -11.07
N GLY A 40 8.38 -8.00 -12.32
CA GLY A 40 9.30 -7.98 -13.46
C GLY A 40 9.97 -6.62 -13.65
N ILE A 41 9.20 -5.53 -13.58
CA ILE A 41 9.74 -4.17 -13.67
C ILE A 41 10.68 -3.87 -12.49
N VAL A 42 10.30 -4.24 -11.27
CA VAL A 42 11.15 -4.05 -10.08
C VAL A 42 12.46 -4.83 -10.22
N TYR A 43 12.41 -6.07 -10.70
CA TYR A 43 13.61 -6.87 -10.95
C TYR A 43 14.53 -6.19 -11.97
N LEU A 44 13.96 -5.67 -13.07
CA LEU A 44 14.74 -4.93 -14.06
C LEU A 44 15.39 -3.69 -13.43
N LEU A 45 14.66 -2.88 -12.68
CA LEU A 45 15.20 -1.65 -12.07
C LEU A 45 16.31 -1.92 -11.03
N LEU A 46 16.25 -3.04 -10.33
CA LEU A 46 17.20 -3.35 -9.25
C LEU A 46 18.43 -4.13 -9.72
N PHE A 47 18.29 -4.97 -10.74
CA PHE A 47 19.32 -5.96 -11.10
C PHE A 47 19.78 -5.89 -12.56
N ARG A 48 19.20 -5.01 -13.39
CA ARG A 48 19.58 -4.83 -14.80
C ARG A 48 19.86 -3.37 -15.12
#